data_AF-A0AAE3LFQ9-F1
#
_entry.id   AF-A0AAE3LFQ9-F1
#
_cell.length_a   1.000
_cell.length_b   1.000
_cell.length_c   1.000
_cell.angle_alpha   90.00
_cell.angle_beta   90.00
_cell.angle_gamma   90.00
#
_symmetry.space_group_name_H-M   'P 1'
#
loop_
_entity.id
_entity.type
_entity.pdbx_description
1 polymer ?
#
loop_
_entity_poly.entity_id
_entity_poly.type
_entity_poly.pdbx_seq_one_letter_code
_entity_poly.pdbx_strand_id
1 'polypeptide(L)' 'MRIRHGEFERIRSVLEQADADEPLTAREILDLLEQHGEDFDSAHRIATVLGRHAQYGDVEVIRDQPYRYRFRDANN' A
#
# COMPACT_ATOMS: atom_id res chain seq x y z
N MET A 1 20.09 -7.56 6.61
CA MET A 1 19.18 -7.69 5.44
C MET A 1 17.93 -8.48 5.83
N ARG A 2 16.85 -7.80 6.23
CA ARG A 2 15.51 -8.37 6.47
C ARG A 2 14.43 -7.37 6.00
N ILE A 3 14.70 -6.66 4.91
CA ILE A 3 14.01 -5.41 4.55
C ILE A 3 12.59 -5.66 3.96
N ARG A 4 12.30 -6.86 3.44
CA ARG A 4 11.05 -7.13 2.71
C ARG A 4 9.77 -7.16 3.54
N HIS A 5 9.85 -7.36 4.86
CA HIS A 5 8.67 -7.33 5.73
C HIS A 5 8.34 -5.90 6.19
N GLY A 6 9.33 -4.98 6.18
CA GLY A 6 9.11 -3.60 6.59
C GLY A 6 8.44 -2.73 5.52
N GLU A 7 8.52 -3.12 4.23
CA GLU A 7 7.93 -2.32 3.15
C GLU A 7 6.41 -2.21 3.29
N PHE A 8 5.74 -3.32 3.60
CA PHE A 8 4.29 -3.31 3.80
C PHE A 8 3.89 -2.46 5.00
N GLU A 9 4.56 -2.63 6.13
CA GLU A 9 4.29 -1.85 7.35
C GLU A 9 4.53 -0.35 7.14
N ARG A 10 5.56 0.03 6.38
CA ARG A 10 5.79 1.44 6.02
C ARG A 10 4.68 1.99 5.14
N ILE A 11 4.29 1.24 4.10
CA ILE A 11 3.17 1.64 3.23
C ILE A 11 1.90 1.81 4.06
N ARG A 12 1.58 0.83 4.89
CA ARG A 12 0.41 0.86 5.79
C ARG A 12 0.46 2.08 6.71
N SER A 13 1.57 2.30 7.39
CA SER A 13 1.70 3.39 8.36
C SER A 13 1.54 4.77 7.72
N VAL A 14 2.06 4.97 6.51
CA VAL A 14 1.86 6.23 5.77
C VAL A 14 0.41 6.41 5.35
N LEU A 15 -0.24 5.35 4.87
CA LEU A 15 -1.64 5.43 4.47
C LEU A 15 -2.60 5.65 5.64
N GLU A 16 -2.30 5.07 6.81
CA GLU A 16 -3.00 5.36 8.07
C GLU A 16 -2.79 6.82 8.50
N GLN A 17 -1.58 7.37 8.35
CA GLN A 17 -1.31 8.79 8.64
C GLN A 17 -1.98 9.74 7.64
N ALA A 18 -2.15 9.31 6.39
CA ALA A 18 -2.82 10.06 5.34
C ALA A 18 -4.35 9.98 5.41
N ASP A 19 -4.90 9.23 6.38
CA ASP A 19 -6.34 9.03 6.57
C ASP A 19 -7.04 8.55 5.28
N ALA A 20 -6.39 7.60 4.59
CA ALA A 20 -6.85 7.09 3.31
C ALA A 20 -8.00 6.08 3.48
N ASP A 21 -9.21 6.59 3.70
CA ASP A 21 -10.44 5.77 3.79
C ASP A 21 -10.89 5.19 2.43
N GLU A 22 -10.44 5.80 1.33
CA GLU A 22 -10.79 5.38 -0.02
C GLU A 22 -9.76 4.43 -0.65
N PRO A 23 -10.18 3.50 -1.54
CA PRO A 23 -9.24 2.67 -2.27
C PRO A 23 -8.35 3.50 -3.19
N LEU A 24 -7.04 3.40 -2.99
CA LEU A 24 -6.03 4.13 -3.76
C LEU A 24 -5.39 3.25 -4.81
N THR A 25 -5.00 3.86 -5.92
CA THR A 25 -4.16 3.23 -6.94
C THR A 25 -2.72 3.12 -6.45
N ALA A 26 -1.96 2.18 -7.03
CA ALA A 26 -0.54 2.05 -6.70
C ALA A 26 0.28 3.33 -6.98
N ARG A 27 -0.21 4.21 -7.87
CA ARG A 27 0.44 5.49 -8.17
C ARG A 27 0.12 6.54 -7.12
N GLU A 28 -1.14 6.66 -6.71
CA GLU A 28 -1.52 7.56 -5.61
C GLU A 28 -0.81 7.18 -4.31
N ILE A 29 -0.68 5.87 -4.04
CA ILE A 29 0.07 5.38 -2.89
C ILE A 29 1.56 5.77 -3.01
N LEU A 30 2.17 5.67 -4.20
CA LEU A 30 3.55 6.12 -4.40
C LEU A 30 3.70 7.61 -4.09
N ASP A 31 2.81 8.44 -4.64
CA ASP A 31 2.86 9.89 -4.46
C ASP A 31 2.70 10.27 -2.97
N LEU A 32 1.87 9.55 -2.21
CA LEU A 32 1.74 9.72 -0.76
C LEU A 32 3.01 9.31 0.00
N LEU A 33 3.63 8.20 -0.38
CA LEU A 33 4.88 7.73 0.23
C LEU A 33 6.00 8.75 0.01
N GLU A 34 6.15 9.26 -1.20
CA GLU A 34 7.12 10.30 -1.52
C GLU A 34 6.88 11.58 -0.71
N GLN A 35 5.61 11.99 -0.54
CA GLN A 35 5.25 13.14 0.29
C GLN A 35 5.59 12.96 1.78
N HIS A 36 5.55 11.72 2.29
CA HIS A 36 5.92 11.39 3.66
C HIS A 36 7.42 11.06 3.83
N GLY A 37 8.23 11.17 2.77
CA GLY A 37 9.67 10.93 2.79
C GLY A 37 10.08 9.47 2.69
N GLU A 38 9.18 8.59 2.25
CA GLU A 38 9.47 7.19 1.98
C GLU A 38 9.99 7.01 0.55
N ASP A 39 11.15 6.37 0.42
CA ASP A 39 11.87 6.20 -0.85
C ASP A 39 11.47 4.87 -1.51
N PHE A 40 10.49 4.93 -2.42
CA PHE A 40 10.01 3.78 -3.19
C PHE A 40 10.28 3.97 -4.68
N ASP A 41 10.96 3.00 -5.31
CA ASP A 41 11.40 3.15 -6.71
C ASP A 41 10.26 3.20 -7.75
N SER A 42 9.09 2.62 -7.46
CA SER A 42 7.98 2.58 -8.42
C SER A 42 6.64 2.13 -7.84
N ALA A 43 5.56 2.58 -8.48
CA ALA A 43 4.19 2.11 -8.25
C ALA A 43 4.05 0.59 -8.51
N HIS A 44 4.83 0.03 -9.46
CA HIS A 44 4.80 -1.42 -9.72
C HIS A 44 5.35 -2.24 -8.53
N ARG A 45 6.37 -1.73 -7.83
CA ARG A 45 6.90 -2.34 -6.62
C ARG A 45 5.83 -2.37 -5.52
N ILE A 46 5.12 -1.25 -5.34
CA ILE A 46 3.99 -1.15 -4.41
C ILE A 46 2.91 -2.17 -4.79
N ALA A 47 2.46 -2.19 -6.05
CA ALA A 47 1.47 -3.16 -6.54
C ALA A 47 1.87 -4.62 -6.26
N THR A 48 3.16 -4.94 -6.37
CA THR A 48 3.69 -6.28 -6.06
C THR A 48 3.62 -6.59 -4.56
N VAL A 49 4.00 -5.66 -3.70
CA VAL A 49 3.94 -5.82 -2.24
C VAL A 49 2.49 -5.98 -1.77
N LEU A 50 1.59 -5.13 -2.26
CA LEU A 50 0.17 -5.14 -1.92
C LEU A 50 -0.53 -6.38 -2.48
N GLY A 51 -0.22 -6.77 -3.73
CA GLY A 51 -0.77 -7.98 -4.34
C GLY A 51 -0.37 -9.26 -3.60
N ARG A 52 0.80 -9.27 -2.95
CA ARG A 52 1.22 -10.37 -2.08
C ARG A 52 0.45 -10.39 -0.76
N HIS A 53 0.27 -9.23 -0.12
CA HIS A 53 -0.47 -9.12 1.15
C HIS A 53 -1.97 -9.34 0.97
N ALA A 54 -2.49 -9.08 -0.23
CA ALA A 54 -3.86 -9.45 -0.60
C ALA A 54 -4.14 -10.96 -0.58
N GLN A 55 -3.10 -11.79 -0.75
CA GLN A 55 -3.25 -13.25 -0.60
C GLN A 55 -3.40 -13.68 0.86
N TYR A 56 -2.90 -12.87 1.79
CA TYR A 56 -3.00 -13.10 3.24
C TYR A 56 -4.25 -12.45 3.85
N GLY A 57 -4.92 -11.55 3.11
CA GLY A 57 -6.15 -10.88 3.54
C GLY A 57 -5.94 -9.52 4.18
N ASP A 58 -4.70 -9.03 4.26
CA ASP A 58 -4.37 -7.71 4.82
C ASP A 58 -4.76 -6.55 3.88
N VAL A 59 -4.85 -6.84 2.58
CA VAL A 59 -5.19 -5.86 1.53
C VAL A 59 -6.28 -6.41 0.63
N GLU A 60 -7.27 -5.58 0.34
CA GLU A 60 -8.29 -5.85 -0.67
C GLU A 60 -7.88 -5.22 -2.00
N VAL A 61 -7.81 -6.04 -3.06
CA VAL A 61 -7.53 -5.58 -4.43
C VAL A 61 -8.84 -5.43 -5.19
N ILE A 62 -9.18 -4.19 -5.48
CA ILE A 62 -10.35 -3.83 -6.28
C ILE A 62 -9.90 -3.77 -7.74
N ARG A 63 -10.43 -4.69 -8.54
CA ARG A 63 -10.09 -4.87 -9.96
C ARG A 63 -10.82 -3.87 -10.87
N ASP A 64 -10.82 -2.60 -10.49
CA ASP A 64 -11.27 -1.50 -11.35
C ASP A 64 -10.16 -1.11 -12.33
N GLN A 65 -10.49 -0.25 -13.29
CA GLN A 65 -9.50 0.37 -14.18
C GLN A 65 -9.37 1.86 -13.81
N PRO A 66 -8.25 2.27 -13.19
CA PRO A 66 -7.06 1.49 -12.76
C PRO A 66 -7.29 0.63 -11.49
N TYR A 67 -6.41 -0.37 -11.28
CA TYR A 67 -6.44 -1.24 -10.08
C TYR A 67 -6.30 -0.40 -8.80
N ARG A 68 -7.15 -0.67 -7.81
CA ARG A 68 -7.14 0.01 -6.51
C ARG A 68 -6.90 -0.97 -5.37
N TYR A 69 -6.34 -0.45 -4.29
CA TYR A 69 -5.96 -1.19 -3.11
C TYR A 69 -6.58 -0.52 -1.89
N ARG A 70 -7.24 -1.32 -1.06
CA ARG A 70 -7.76 -0.89 0.25
C ARG A 70 -7.13 -1.74 1.32
N PHE A 71 -6.58 -1.11 2.35
CA PHE A 71 -6.07 -1.84 3.50
C PHE A 71 -7.25 -2.24 4.38
N ARG A 72 -7.27 -3.48 4.85
CA ARG A 72 -8.17 -3.83 5.93
C ARG A 72 -7.47 -3.44 7.20
N ASP A 73 -8.01 -2.43 7.86
CA ASP A 73 -7.56 -2.09 9.19
C ASP A 73 -7.71 -3.33 10.05
N ALA A 74 -6.58 -3.92 10.45
CA ALA A 74 -6.56 -5.04 11.37
C ALA A 74 -6.81 -4.50 12.79
N ASN A 75 -7.90 -3.76 12.98
CA ASN A 75 -8.36 -3.32 14.28
C ASN A 75 -9.43 -4.30 14.75
N ASN A 76 -8.98 -5.36 15.41
CA ASN A 76 -9.74 -6.03 16.45
C ASN A 76 -8.81 -6.41 17.61
#